data_AF-A0A2K2G4W1-F1
#
_entry.id   AF-A0A2K2G4W1-F1
#
_cell.length_a   1.000
_cell.length_b   1.000
_cell.length_c   1.000
_cell.angle_alpha   90.00
_cell.angle_beta   90.00
_cell.angle_gamma   90.00
#
_symmetry.space_group_name_H-M   'P 1'
#
loop_
_entity.id
_entity.type
_entity.pdbx_description
1 polymer ?
#
loop_
_entity_poly.entity_id
_entity_poly.type
_entity_poly.pdbx_seq_one_letter_code
_entity_poly.pdbx_strand_id
1 'polypeptide(L)' 'MLQCNISANQEAFLKEFSMIRHLGFVAARRGEPTSANPYRTYLERIAWIGGYSEGRVSQAFGTMLASCDTARKR' A
#
# COMPACT_ATOMS: atom_id res chain seq x y z
N MET A 1 24.91 9.94 -10.25
CA MET A 1 23.79 10.07 -9.30
C MET A 1 22.87 11.16 -9.85
N LEU A 2 21.66 10.84 -10.32
CA LEU A 2 20.71 11.85 -10.80
C LEU A 2 20.17 12.62 -9.60
N GLN A 3 20.53 13.90 -9.44
CA GLN A 3 19.96 14.77 -8.42
C GLN A 3 18.62 15.33 -8.92
N CYS A 4 17.55 15.03 -8.20
CA CYS A 4 16.23 15.62 -8.43
C CYS A 4 16.08 16.82 -7.49
N ASN A 5 15.96 18.04 -8.03
CA ASN A 5 15.72 19.25 -7.23
C ASN A 5 14.24 19.32 -6.88
N ILE A 6 13.89 18.90 -5.67
CA ILE A 6 12.55 19.03 -5.10
C ILE A 6 12.51 20.19 -4.11
N SER A 7 11.42 20.95 -4.10
CA SER A 7 11.19 21.97 -3.08
C SER A 7 10.79 21.35 -1.76
N ALA A 8 10.97 22.08 -0.65
CA ALA A 8 10.55 21.63 0.67
C ALA A 8 9.06 21.23 0.72
N ASN A 9 8.20 21.95 -0.03
CA ASN A 9 6.77 21.64 -0.11
C ASN A 9 6.49 20.34 -0.89
N GLN A 10 7.24 20.08 -1.96
CA GLN A 10 7.13 18.82 -2.70
C GLN A 10 7.60 17.63 -1.86
N GLU A 11 8.68 17.82 -1.10
CA GLU A 11 9.19 16.80 -0.19
C GLU A 11 8.18 16.47 0.92
N ALA A 12 7.58 17.49 1.55
CA ALA A 12 6.56 17.31 2.57
C ALA A 12 5.33 16.57 2.01
N PHE A 13 4.85 16.98 0.83
CA PHE A 13 3.75 16.30 0.15
C PHE A 13 4.06 14.82 -0.14
N LEU A 14 5.26 14.52 -0.66
CA LEU A 14 5.66 13.14 -0.95
C LEU A 14 5.75 12.28 0.31
N LYS A 15 6.25 12.84 1.41
CA LYS A 15 6.31 12.17 2.71
C LYS A 15 4.91 11.82 3.23
N GLU A 16 3.99 12.78 3.21
CA GLU A 16 2.61 12.56 3.64
C GLU A 16 1.90 11.54 2.74
N PHE A 17 1.99 11.71 1.41
CA PHE A 17 1.40 10.79 0.45
C PHE A 17 1.91 9.35 0.63
N SER A 18 3.23 9.18 0.83
CA SER A 18 3.86 7.87 1.09
C SER A 18 3.35 7.24 2.37
N MET A 19 3.21 8.03 3.45
CA MET A 19 2.69 7.57 4.73
C MET A 19 1.23 7.09 4.61
N ILE A 20 0.37 7.84 3.93
CA ILE A 20 -1.03 7.47 3.71
C ILE A 20 -1.14 6.17 2.90
N ARG A 21 -0.32 6.03 1.85
CA ARG A 21 -0.23 4.79 1.08
C ARG A 21 0.18 3.61 1.97
N HIS A 22 1.21 3.78 2.81
CA HIS A 22 1.65 2.74 3.73
C HIS A 22 0.54 2.31 4.70
N LEU A 23 -0.24 3.25 5.24
CA LEU A 23 -1.37 2.93 6.11
C LEU A 23 -2.44 2.11 5.40
N GLY A 24 -2.73 2.40 4.13
CA GLY A 24 -3.61 1.57 3.30
C GLY A 24 -3.10 0.14 3.17
N PHE A 25 -1.80 -0.04 2.90
CA PHE A 25 -1.17 -1.36 2.84
C PHE A 25 -1.32 -2.14 4.14
N VAL A 26 -1.07 -1.49 5.29
CA VAL A 26 -1.20 -2.11 6.61
C VAL A 26 -2.66 -2.51 6.90
N ALA A 27 -3.63 -1.65 6.57
CA ALA A 27 -5.05 -1.96 6.73
C ALA A 27 -5.46 -3.21 5.93
N ALA A 28 -5.01 -3.31 4.67
CA ALA A 28 -5.24 -4.51 3.85
C ALA A 28 -4.65 -5.78 4.47
N ARG A 29 -3.43 -5.68 5.04
CA ARG A 29 -2.75 -6.78 5.73
C ARG A 29 -3.46 -7.21 7.00
N ARG A 30 -4.17 -6.30 7.67
CA ARG A 30 -5.02 -6.57 8.83
C ARG A 30 -6.40 -7.12 8.46
N GLY A 31 -6.75 -7.13 7.18
CA GLY A 31 -8.08 -7.58 6.71
C GLY A 31 -9.19 -6.56 6.97
N GLU A 32 -8.85 -5.30 7.20
CA GLU A 32 -9.84 -4.22 7.36
C GLU A 32 -10.58 -3.98 6.03
N PRO A 33 -11.87 -3.60 6.04
CA PRO A 33 -12.59 -3.29 4.81
C PRO A 33 -12.16 -1.94 4.21
N THR A 34 -12.37 -1.74 2.91
CA THR A 34 -12.07 -0.46 2.25
C THR A 34 -12.88 0.73 2.78
N SER A 35 -14.02 0.48 3.40
CA SER A 35 -14.84 1.48 4.09
C SER A 35 -14.17 2.05 5.36
N ALA A 36 -13.12 1.40 5.87
CA ALA A 36 -12.34 1.90 6.99
C ALA A 36 -11.39 3.06 6.61
N ASN A 37 -11.33 3.44 5.32
CA ASN A 37 -10.53 4.57 4.87
C ASN A 37 -10.98 5.88 5.55
N PRO A 38 -10.13 6.53 6.37
CA PRO A 38 -10.50 7.72 7.13
C PRO A 38 -10.38 9.02 6.32
N TYR A 39 -9.76 8.97 5.13
CA TYR A 39 -9.39 10.16 4.37
C TYR A 39 -10.54 10.71 3.54
N ARG A 40 -10.66 12.04 3.52
CA ARG A 40 -11.76 12.74 2.84
C ARG A 40 -11.35 13.33 1.50
N THR A 41 -10.12 13.81 1.38
CA THR A 41 -9.69 14.43 0.12
C THR A 41 -9.43 13.36 -0.94
N TYR A 42 -9.62 13.74 -2.21
CA TYR A 42 -9.47 12.81 -3.32
C TYR A 42 -8.06 12.20 -3.41
N LEU A 43 -7.02 13.03 -3.23
CA LEU A 43 -5.63 12.59 -3.33
C LEU A 43 -5.24 11.61 -2.23
N GLU A 44 -5.62 11.89 -0.99
CA GLU A 44 -5.35 11.00 0.15
C GLU A 44 -6.10 9.66 -0.01
N ARG A 45 -7.35 9.72 -0.49
CA ARG A 45 -8.13 8.50 -0.78
C ARG A 45 -7.44 7.64 -1.82
N ILE A 46 -6.92 8.23 -2.89
CA ILE A 46 -6.15 7.50 -3.92
C ILE A 46 -4.89 6.89 -3.32
N ALA A 47 -4.13 7.66 -2.53
CA ALA A 47 -2.92 7.17 -1.89
C ALA A 47 -3.23 5.92 -1.05
N TRP A 48 -4.23 6.02 -0.18
CA TRP A 48 -4.65 4.94 0.71
C TRP A 48 -5.16 3.72 -0.07
N ILE A 49 -6.06 3.92 -1.05
CA ILE A 49 -6.62 2.82 -1.87
C ILE A 49 -5.52 2.12 -2.67
N GLY A 50 -4.54 2.89 -3.17
CA GLY A 50 -3.37 2.37 -3.87
C GLY A 50 -2.59 1.40 -2.98
N GLY A 51 -2.24 1.84 -1.77
CA GLY A 51 -1.53 0.97 -0.81
C GLY A 51 -2.36 -0.22 -0.34
N TYR A 52 -3.67 -0.03 -0.12
CA TYR A 52 -4.58 -1.11 0.24
C TYR A 52 -4.61 -2.20 -0.83
N SER A 53 -4.73 -1.81 -2.10
CA SER A 53 -4.69 -2.73 -3.23
C SER A 53 -3.37 -3.52 -3.29
N GLU A 54 -2.24 -2.84 -3.09
CA GLU A 54 -0.93 -3.51 -3.00
C GLU A 54 -0.86 -4.53 -1.86
N GLY A 55 -1.40 -4.20 -0.68
CA GLY A 55 -1.44 -5.10 0.46
C GLY A 55 -2.27 -6.36 0.18
N ARG A 56 -3.42 -6.21 -0.49
CA ARG A 56 -4.28 -7.33 -0.89
C ARG A 56 -3.59 -8.24 -1.91
N VAL A 57 -2.94 -7.66 -2.93
CA VAL A 57 -2.19 -8.42 -3.93
C VAL A 57 -1.02 -9.16 -3.29
N SER A 58 -0.26 -8.49 -2.43
CA SER A 58 0.86 -9.10 -1.68
C SER A 58 0.41 -10.31 -0.85
N GLN A 59 -0.73 -10.21 -0.17
CA GLN A 59 -1.30 -11.32 0.60
C GLN A 59 -1.71 -12.49 -0.31
N ALA A 60 -2.43 -12.24 -1.40
CA ALA A 60 -2.86 -13.27 -2.35
C ALA A 60 -1.66 -13.99 -2.97
N PHE A 61 -0.62 -13.24 -3.36
CA PHE A 61 0.60 -13.83 -3.90
C PHE A 61 1.32 -14.71 -2.87
N GLY A 62 1.43 -14.25 -1.63
CA GLY A 62 2.00 -15.06 -0.53
C GLY A 62 1.25 -16.38 -0.30
N THR A 63 -0.08 -16.37 -0.35
CA THR A 63 -0.89 -17.61 -0.23
C THR A 63 -0.72 -18.55 -1.42
N MET A 64 -0.58 -18.01 -2.63
CA MET A 64 -0.34 -18.81 -3.83
C MET A 64 1.02 -19.53 -3.73
N LEU A 65 2.08 -18.82 -3.35
CA LEU A 65 3.41 -19.40 -3.15
C LEU A 65 3.40 -20.53 -2.10
N ALA A 66 2.76 -20.32 -0.95
CA ALA A 66 2.64 -21.34 0.08
C ALA A 66 1.88 -22.60 -0.38
N SER A 67 0.87 -22.40 -1.23
CA SER A 67 0.10 -23.51 -1.83
C SER A 67 0.95 -24.30 -2.83
N CYS A 68 1.74 -23.61 -3.66
CA CYS A 68 2.71 -24.24 -4.57
C CYS A 68 3.74 -25.07 -3.80
N ASP A 69 4.30 -24.54 -2.72
CA ASP A 69 5.29 -25.26 -1.90
C ASP A 69 4.71 -26.52 -1.26
N THR A 70 3.45 -26.44 -0.80
CA THR A 70 2.75 -27.60 -0.23
C THR A 70 2.47 -28.68 -1.29
N ALA A 71 2.08 -28.28 -2.50
CA ALA A 71 1.85 -29.22 -3.60
C ALA A 71 3.15 -29.91 -4.04
N ARG A 72 4.29 -29.21 -4.01
CA ARG A 72 5.60 -29.76 -4.38
C ARG A 72 6.14 -30.82 -3.40
N LYS A 73 5.72 -30.77 -2.14
CA LYS A 73 6.17 -31.71 -1.08
C LYS A 73 5.30 -32.97 -0.96
N ARG A 74 4.21 -33.06 -1.73
CA ARG A 74 3.37 -34.27 -1.85
C ARG A 74 3.88 -35.13 -3.00
#